data_AF-A0A7X6Z4G8-F1
#
_entry.id   AF-A0A7X6Z4G8-F1
#
_cell.length_a   1.000
_cell.length_b   1.000
_cell.length_c   1.000
_cell.angle_alpha   90.00
_cell.angle_beta   90.00
_cell.angle_gamma   90.00
#
_symmetry.space_group_name_H-M   'P 1'
#
loop_
_entity.id
_entity.type
_entity.pdbx_description
1 polymer ?
#
loop_
_entity_poly.entity_id
_entity_poly.type
_entity_poly.pdbx_seq_one_letter_code
_entity_poly.pdbx_strand_id
1 'polypeptide(L)'
;MLYETGIVTDDLLESVLPSPGRRARGPYAIIECFQEIPCNPCTISCPFDAILPMEDINDLPELVPDLCTGCGICAGVCPGLAIFIVDESIGDGRATISIPYEFVPLPAKGDTVSAVDRAGDHVTDATVTRVSGARKKGTPLVTLSVPLDLVHRVRFFQQKKQADASQPSVTSEREGEDKQTLSEATLICRCEGITIGDVRKLVEEGYTTVDEIKRISRAGMGPCQARTCGPLIADLIARITGVPVEEVEPSAHRPPVKSLPISFFMEEESDVLT
;
A
#
# COMPACT_ATOMS: atom_id res chain seq x y z
N MET A 1 8.77 -11.19 16.43
CA MET A 1 9.41 -10.24 15.50
C MET A 1 8.54 -9.88 14.29
N LEU A 2 8.31 -10.74 13.28
CA LEU A 2 7.44 -10.37 12.14
C LEU A 2 6.02 -9.96 12.59
N TYR A 3 5.39 -10.75 13.47
CA TYR A 3 4.06 -10.45 14.01
C TYR A 3 4.00 -9.23 14.94
N GLU A 4 5.15 -8.73 15.41
CA GLU A 4 5.21 -7.61 16.35
C GLU A 4 5.64 -6.31 15.67
N THR A 5 6.59 -6.41 14.73
CA THR A 5 7.25 -5.25 14.09
C THR A 5 6.86 -5.09 12.62
N GLY A 6 6.30 -6.13 11.99
CA GLY A 6 6.09 -6.19 10.54
C GLY A 6 7.38 -6.37 9.72
N ILE A 7 8.53 -6.50 10.37
CA ILE A 7 9.83 -6.66 9.70
C ILE A 7 10.21 -8.13 9.64
N VAL A 8 10.58 -8.59 8.45
CA VAL A 8 11.03 -9.96 8.20
C VAL A 8 12.40 -10.20 8.84
N THR A 9 12.55 -11.30 9.56
CA THR A 9 13.81 -11.71 10.18
C THR A 9 14.75 -12.38 9.18
N ASP A 10 16.06 -12.35 9.44
CA ASP A 10 17.05 -12.96 8.56
C ASP A 10 16.79 -14.45 8.31
N ASP A 11 16.35 -15.20 9.33
CA ASP A 11 15.99 -16.63 9.18
C ASP A 11 14.86 -16.86 8.15
N LEU A 12 13.85 -15.99 8.13
CA LEU A 12 12.75 -16.06 7.17
C LEU A 12 13.21 -15.64 5.76
N LEU A 13 14.19 -14.75 5.68
CA LEU A 13 14.77 -14.38 4.39
C LEU A 13 15.58 -15.53 3.80
N GLU A 14 16.39 -16.18 4.63
CA GLU A 14 17.18 -17.34 4.21
C GLU A 14 16.28 -18.49 3.72
N SER A 15 15.10 -18.67 4.30
CA SER A 15 14.18 -19.75 3.90
C SER A 15 13.60 -19.59 2.48
N VAL A 16 13.62 -18.38 1.90
CA VAL A 16 13.09 -18.12 0.55
C VAL A 16 14.19 -17.85 -0.49
N LEU A 17 15.47 -17.89 -0.09
CA LEU A 17 16.58 -17.68 -1.01
C LEU A 17 16.95 -18.98 -1.76
N PRO A 18 17.06 -18.93 -3.10
CA PRO A 18 17.63 -20.05 -3.84
C PRO A 18 19.09 -20.34 -3.45
N SER A 19 19.52 -21.56 -3.73
CA SER A 19 20.91 -21.96 -3.49
C SER A 19 21.90 -21.02 -4.20
N PRO A 20 23.09 -20.75 -3.62
CA PRO A 20 24.11 -19.89 -4.25
C PRO A 20 24.43 -20.29 -5.70
N GLY A 21 24.47 -21.61 -5.96
CA GLY A 21 24.70 -22.13 -7.31
C GLY A 21 23.59 -21.80 -8.30
N ARG A 22 22.33 -21.68 -7.86
CA ARG A 22 21.23 -21.21 -8.72
C ARG A 22 21.31 -19.69 -8.92
N ARG A 23 21.59 -18.92 -7.87
CA ARG A 23 21.65 -17.45 -7.90
C ARG A 23 22.67 -16.93 -8.92
N ALA A 24 23.77 -17.64 -9.11
CA ALA A 24 24.82 -17.30 -10.08
C ALA A 24 24.44 -17.54 -11.56
N ARG A 25 23.36 -18.27 -11.88
CA ARG A 25 23.02 -18.66 -13.26
C ARG A 25 22.25 -17.62 -14.05
N GLY A 26 21.59 -16.68 -13.38
CA GLY A 26 20.67 -15.75 -14.00
C GLY A 26 19.56 -15.31 -13.05
N PRO A 27 18.65 -14.44 -13.53
CA PRO A 27 17.62 -13.84 -12.71
C PRO A 27 16.64 -14.87 -12.13
N TYR A 28 16.08 -14.54 -10.97
CA TYR A 28 15.12 -15.37 -10.26
C TYR A 28 14.19 -14.50 -9.40
N ALA A 29 13.05 -15.05 -9.01
CA ALA A 29 12.12 -14.40 -8.11
C ALA A 29 12.46 -14.71 -6.64
N ILE A 30 12.25 -13.74 -5.75
CA ILE A 30 12.18 -13.94 -4.30
C ILE A 30 10.75 -13.58 -3.90
N ILE A 31 10.09 -14.46 -3.17
CA ILE A 31 8.70 -14.26 -2.72
C ILE A 31 8.70 -14.13 -1.20
N GLU A 32 8.44 -12.93 -0.71
CA GLU A 32 8.44 -12.60 0.71
C GLU A 32 7.02 -12.64 1.29
N CYS A 33 6.30 -13.73 1.00
CA CYS A 33 5.00 -14.01 1.59
C CYS A 33 5.18 -15.00 2.73
N PHE A 34 5.07 -14.51 3.97
CA PHE A 34 5.34 -15.30 5.20
C PHE A 34 4.10 -15.55 6.04
N GLN A 35 2.93 -15.16 5.54
CA GLN A 35 1.66 -15.29 6.24
C GLN A 35 0.64 -15.96 5.34
N GLU A 36 -0.18 -16.82 5.94
CA GLU A 36 -1.27 -17.53 5.28
C GLU A 36 -2.41 -16.55 4.99
N ILE A 37 -2.34 -15.92 3.81
CA ILE A 37 -3.28 -14.91 3.33
C ILE A 37 -3.92 -15.47 2.05
N PRO A 38 -5.26 -15.39 1.87
CA PRO A 38 -5.95 -16.01 0.74
C PRO A 38 -5.61 -15.30 -0.58
N CYS A 39 -4.53 -15.70 -1.26
CA CYS A 39 -3.97 -15.03 -2.43
C CYS A 39 -3.16 -15.97 -3.33
N ASN A 40 -3.56 -16.10 -4.60
CA ASN A 40 -2.89 -16.94 -5.61
C ASN A 40 -2.57 -16.30 -7.00
N PRO A 41 -2.59 -14.97 -7.25
CA PRO A 41 -2.23 -14.42 -8.56
C PRO A 41 -0.83 -14.81 -9.06
N CYS A 42 0.14 -14.99 -8.16
CA CYS A 42 1.52 -15.32 -8.53
C CYS A 42 1.65 -16.72 -9.15
N THR A 43 0.91 -17.71 -8.63
CA THR A 43 0.88 -19.07 -9.17
C THR A 43 0.11 -19.11 -10.50
N ILE A 44 -1.07 -18.48 -10.56
CA ILE A 44 -1.90 -18.46 -11.79
C ILE A 44 -1.22 -17.75 -12.96
N SER A 45 -0.42 -16.72 -12.68
CA SER A 45 0.20 -15.90 -13.73
C SER A 45 1.55 -16.41 -14.23
N CYS A 46 2.15 -17.41 -13.58
CA CYS A 46 3.48 -17.88 -13.91
C CYS A 46 3.46 -18.73 -15.19
N PRO A 47 4.06 -18.29 -16.31
CA PRO A 47 4.00 -19.04 -17.58
C PRO A 47 5.04 -20.18 -17.66
N PHE A 48 5.82 -20.39 -16.59
CA PHE A 48 6.90 -21.37 -16.51
C PHE A 48 6.65 -22.43 -15.43
N ASP A 49 5.48 -22.38 -14.78
CA ASP A 49 5.13 -23.26 -13.65
C ASP A 49 6.20 -23.26 -12.54
N ALA A 50 6.93 -22.14 -12.41
CA ALA A 50 7.99 -22.00 -11.45
C ALA A 50 7.48 -21.70 -10.04
N ILE A 51 6.23 -21.26 -9.90
CA ILE A 51 5.54 -21.11 -8.60
C ILE A 51 4.48 -22.19 -8.58
N LEU A 52 4.56 -23.11 -7.62
CA LEU A 52 3.69 -24.28 -7.59
C LEU A 52 2.22 -23.89 -7.40
N PRO A 53 1.27 -24.68 -7.92
CA PRO A 53 -0.14 -24.55 -7.59
C PRO A 53 -0.37 -24.72 -6.08
N MET A 54 -1.29 -23.93 -5.54
CA MET A 54 -1.71 -24.02 -4.13
C MET A 54 -2.94 -24.93 -4.03
N GLU A 55 -3.00 -25.77 -2.99
CA GLU A 55 -4.18 -26.61 -2.73
C GLU A 55 -5.24 -25.80 -1.96
N ASP A 56 -4.80 -25.08 -0.93
CA ASP A 56 -5.57 -24.06 -0.23
C ASP A 56 -5.10 -22.67 -0.68
N ILE A 57 -6.03 -21.74 -0.91
CA ILE A 57 -5.70 -20.37 -1.30
C ILE A 57 -4.86 -19.63 -0.24
N ASN A 58 -4.83 -20.11 1.00
CA ASN A 58 -4.03 -19.59 2.09
C ASN A 58 -2.60 -20.19 2.14
N ASP A 59 -2.29 -21.20 1.32
CA ASP A 59 -0.96 -21.79 1.27
C ASP A 59 0.10 -20.74 0.90
N LEU A 60 1.30 -20.87 1.46
CA LEU A 60 2.43 -20.02 1.08
C LEU A 60 2.93 -20.39 -0.32
N PRO A 61 3.27 -19.40 -1.17
CA PRO A 61 3.77 -19.65 -2.51
C PRO A 61 5.15 -20.34 -2.48
N GLU A 62 5.24 -21.51 -3.09
CA GLU A 62 6.49 -22.25 -3.24
C GLU A 62 7.11 -22.01 -4.62
N LEU A 63 8.35 -21.51 -4.65
CA LEU A 63 9.10 -21.30 -5.89
C LEU A 63 10.05 -22.47 -6.16
N VAL A 64 9.98 -23.04 -7.36
CA VAL A 64 10.98 -23.96 -7.92
C VAL A 64 12.04 -23.13 -8.66
N PRO A 65 13.23 -22.88 -8.07
CA PRO A 65 14.14 -21.87 -8.59
C PRO A 65 14.71 -22.20 -9.97
N ASP A 66 14.91 -23.48 -10.27
CA ASP A 66 15.46 -23.94 -11.56
C ASP A 66 14.53 -23.68 -12.75
N LEU A 67 13.21 -23.57 -12.52
CA LEU A 67 12.23 -23.23 -13.56
C LEU A 67 12.02 -21.72 -13.70
N CYS A 68 12.38 -20.96 -12.67
CA CYS A 68 12.19 -19.51 -12.66
C CYS A 68 13.14 -18.83 -13.66
N THR A 69 12.60 -18.03 -14.57
CA THR A 69 13.40 -17.23 -15.52
C THR A 69 13.60 -15.78 -15.08
N GLY A 70 13.01 -15.38 -13.95
CA GLY A 70 13.03 -13.98 -13.49
C GLY A 70 12.30 -13.00 -14.42
N CYS A 71 11.28 -13.46 -15.17
CA CYS A 71 10.55 -12.60 -16.11
C CYS A 71 9.78 -11.43 -15.46
N GLY A 72 9.45 -11.52 -14.17
CA GLY A 72 8.76 -10.47 -13.41
C GLY A 72 7.23 -10.41 -13.57
N ILE A 73 6.60 -11.34 -14.28
CA ILE A 73 5.13 -11.33 -14.45
C ILE A 73 4.43 -11.45 -13.09
N CYS A 74 4.86 -12.40 -12.24
CA CYS A 74 4.33 -12.60 -10.89
C CYS A 74 4.48 -11.34 -10.03
N ALA A 75 5.61 -10.64 -10.12
CA ALA A 75 5.84 -9.37 -9.41
C ALA A 75 4.91 -8.24 -9.88
N GLY A 76 4.61 -8.18 -11.18
CA GLY A 76 3.70 -7.18 -11.73
C GLY A 76 2.21 -7.40 -11.42
N VAL A 77 1.82 -8.60 -10.98
CA VAL A 77 0.43 -8.93 -10.59
C VAL A 77 0.26 -9.12 -9.08
N CYS A 78 1.33 -9.02 -8.29
CA CYS A 78 1.30 -9.28 -6.87
C CYS A 78 0.54 -8.15 -6.13
N PRO A 79 -0.62 -8.42 -5.54
CA PRO A 79 -1.37 -7.38 -4.82
C PRO A 79 -0.67 -6.94 -3.52
N GLY A 80 0.21 -7.78 -2.96
CA GLY A 80 0.98 -7.48 -1.75
C GLY A 80 2.37 -6.89 -2.01
N LEU A 81 2.76 -6.68 -3.28
CA LEU A 81 4.09 -6.19 -3.67
C LEU A 81 5.28 -6.99 -3.08
N ALA A 82 5.04 -8.25 -2.72
CA ALA A 82 5.96 -9.09 -1.96
C ALA A 82 6.95 -9.88 -2.83
N ILE A 83 6.96 -9.66 -4.15
CA ILE A 83 7.78 -10.42 -5.08
C ILE A 83 8.82 -9.51 -5.72
N PHE A 84 10.08 -9.90 -5.59
CA PHE A 84 11.23 -9.18 -6.12
C PHE A 84 11.95 -10.04 -7.15
N ILE A 85 12.49 -9.44 -8.19
CA ILE A 85 13.32 -10.16 -9.17
C ILE A 85 14.76 -9.78 -8.97
N VAL A 86 15.60 -10.74 -8.58
CA VAL A 86 17.02 -10.54 -8.31
C VAL A 86 17.86 -11.18 -9.41
N ASP A 87 18.92 -10.50 -9.82
CA ASP A 87 19.94 -11.05 -10.71
C ASP A 87 21.35 -10.74 -10.17
N GLU A 88 22.04 -11.78 -9.73
CA GLU A 88 23.41 -11.75 -9.21
C GLU A 88 24.44 -12.19 -10.26
N SER A 89 23.99 -12.64 -11.44
CA SER A 89 24.86 -13.18 -12.50
C SER A 89 25.56 -12.12 -13.34
N ILE A 90 25.28 -10.84 -13.07
CA ILE A 90 25.72 -9.69 -13.88
C ILE A 90 27.24 -9.50 -13.80
N GLY A 91 27.87 -9.88 -12.69
CA GLY A 91 29.32 -9.74 -12.47
C GLY A 91 29.72 -8.39 -11.88
N ASP A 92 31.03 -8.14 -11.82
CA ASP A 92 31.65 -6.87 -11.35
C ASP A 92 31.29 -6.44 -9.92
N GLY A 93 30.93 -7.40 -9.05
CA GLY A 93 30.51 -7.12 -7.68
C GLY A 93 29.16 -6.39 -7.57
N ARG A 94 28.35 -6.42 -8.64
CA ARG A 94 27.04 -5.80 -8.69
C ARG A 94 25.94 -6.85 -8.89
N ALA A 95 24.75 -6.50 -8.45
CA ALA A 95 23.53 -7.24 -8.73
C ALA A 95 22.42 -6.26 -9.13
N THR A 96 21.31 -6.80 -9.61
CA THR A 96 20.09 -6.02 -9.77
C THR A 96 18.93 -6.59 -8.99
N ILE A 97 18.03 -5.70 -8.58
CA ILE A 97 16.75 -6.04 -7.96
C ILE A 97 15.64 -5.25 -8.66
N SER A 98 14.61 -5.95 -9.13
CA SER A 98 13.39 -5.32 -9.64
C SER A 98 12.33 -5.30 -8.57
N ILE A 99 11.85 -4.10 -8.27
CA ILE A 99 10.94 -3.79 -7.18
C ILE A 99 9.61 -3.33 -7.79
N PRO A 100 8.46 -3.91 -7.37
CA PRO A 100 7.14 -3.38 -7.70
C PRO A 100 6.99 -1.94 -7.17
N TYR A 101 6.56 -1.02 -8.03
CA TYR A 101 6.50 0.40 -7.70
C TYR A 101 5.21 1.04 -8.20
N GLU A 102 4.36 1.46 -7.26
CA GLU A 102 3.01 1.97 -7.53
C GLU A 102 2.89 3.50 -7.47
N PHE A 103 3.99 4.20 -7.22
CA PHE A 103 3.99 5.66 -7.11
C PHE A 103 4.29 6.34 -8.46
N VAL A 104 3.79 7.55 -8.59
CA VAL A 104 4.10 8.46 -9.69
C VAL A 104 4.77 9.73 -9.15
N PRO A 105 5.69 10.37 -9.90
CA PRO A 105 6.19 9.96 -11.21
C PRO A 105 7.05 8.67 -11.11
N LEU A 106 7.12 7.90 -12.20
CA LEU A 106 8.08 6.80 -12.30
C LEU A 106 9.48 7.37 -12.50
N PRO A 107 10.53 6.79 -11.88
CA PRO A 107 11.90 7.22 -12.15
C PRO A 107 12.30 6.91 -13.59
N ALA A 108 13.26 7.64 -14.12
CA ALA A 108 13.87 7.38 -15.41
C ALA A 108 15.07 6.43 -15.28
N LYS A 109 15.37 5.68 -16.35
CA LYS A 109 16.63 4.93 -16.44
C LYS A 109 17.81 5.91 -16.32
N GLY A 110 18.73 5.61 -15.42
CA GLY A 110 19.88 6.46 -15.10
C GLY A 110 19.71 7.29 -13.82
N ASP A 111 18.48 7.40 -13.29
CA ASP A 111 18.24 8.13 -12.04
C ASP A 111 18.96 7.45 -10.87
N THR A 112 19.43 8.28 -9.93
CA THR A 112 19.98 7.83 -8.66
C THR A 112 18.91 7.93 -7.58
N VAL A 113 18.66 6.82 -6.89
CA VAL A 113 17.66 6.70 -5.83
C VAL A 113 18.32 6.26 -4.53
N SER A 114 17.67 6.57 -3.41
CA SER A 114 18.06 6.12 -2.08
C SER A 114 17.42 4.76 -1.83
N ALA A 115 18.19 3.67 -1.92
CA ALA A 115 17.67 2.32 -1.69
C ALA A 115 17.56 2.05 -0.18
N VAL A 116 16.44 1.48 0.24
CA VAL A 116 16.10 1.24 1.64
C VAL A 116 15.76 -0.23 1.89
N ASP A 117 15.88 -0.65 3.15
CA ASP A 117 15.48 -1.99 3.58
C ASP A 117 14.00 -2.08 3.96
N ARG A 118 13.63 -3.17 4.65
CA ARG A 118 12.25 -3.47 5.08
C ARG A 118 11.74 -2.58 6.20
N ALA A 119 12.65 -1.99 6.99
CA ALA A 119 12.32 -0.99 8.00
C ALA A 119 12.18 0.42 7.38
N GLY A 120 12.66 0.59 6.14
CA GLY A 120 12.74 1.87 5.46
C GLY A 120 14.05 2.61 5.74
N ASP A 121 15.02 1.95 6.37
CA ASP A 121 16.33 2.52 6.65
C ASP A 121 17.19 2.53 5.39
N HIS A 122 18.01 3.57 5.24
CA HIS A 122 18.92 3.69 4.10
C HIS A 122 19.96 2.56 4.10
N VAL A 123 20.13 1.93 2.94
CA VAL A 123 21.11 0.87 2.73
C VAL A 123 22.24 1.35 1.83
N THR A 124 21.89 1.92 0.66
CA THR A 124 22.86 2.39 -0.33
C THR A 124 22.17 3.33 -1.32
N ASP A 125 22.95 4.17 -1.98
CA ASP A 125 22.50 4.76 -3.23
C ASP A 125 22.49 3.69 -4.34
N ALA A 126 21.48 3.75 -5.21
CA ALA A 126 21.29 2.81 -6.30
C ALA A 126 20.95 3.53 -7.60
N THR A 127 21.32 2.93 -8.73
CA THR A 127 21.00 3.46 -10.07
C THR A 127 19.87 2.68 -10.69
N VAL A 128 18.87 3.38 -11.22
CA VAL A 128 17.77 2.78 -11.97
C VAL A 128 18.26 2.30 -13.32
N THR A 129 18.26 0.99 -13.57
CA THR A 129 18.75 0.41 -14.83
C THR A 129 17.63 0.13 -15.83
N ARG A 130 16.41 -0.12 -15.34
CA ARG A 130 15.24 -0.43 -16.17
C ARG A 130 13.95 -0.07 -15.45
N VAL A 131 12.98 0.47 -16.18
CA VAL A 131 11.59 0.58 -15.74
C VAL A 131 10.73 -0.15 -16.74
N SER A 132 9.92 -1.09 -16.25
CA SER A 132 9.09 -1.97 -17.08
C SER A 132 7.65 -1.98 -16.57
N GLY A 133 6.69 -2.41 -17.41
CA GLY A 133 5.28 -2.48 -17.02
C GLY A 133 4.52 -1.16 -17.00
N ALA A 134 5.20 0.00 -17.12
CA ALA A 134 4.60 1.35 -17.03
C ALA A 134 3.37 1.64 -17.93
N ARG A 135 3.16 0.87 -19.01
CA ARG A 135 2.05 1.04 -19.97
C ARG A 135 1.11 -0.17 -20.06
N LYS A 136 1.31 -1.19 -19.22
CA LYS A 136 0.51 -2.43 -19.22
C LYS A 136 -0.44 -2.45 -18.02
N LYS A 137 -1.46 -3.32 -18.04
CA LYS A 137 -2.25 -3.63 -16.85
C LYS A 137 -1.33 -4.34 -15.83
N GLY A 138 -1.19 -3.76 -14.63
CA GLY A 138 -0.35 -4.29 -13.55
C GLY A 138 0.59 -3.24 -12.97
N THR A 139 1.36 -3.65 -11.95
CA THR A 139 2.29 -2.79 -11.23
C THR A 139 3.62 -2.67 -11.99
N PRO A 140 4.12 -1.45 -12.26
CA PRO A 140 5.43 -1.24 -12.85
C PRO A 140 6.54 -1.87 -12.00
N LEU A 141 7.57 -2.41 -12.66
CA LEU A 141 8.78 -2.87 -11.98
C LEU A 141 9.93 -1.92 -12.28
N VAL A 142 10.55 -1.41 -11.22
CA VAL A 142 11.76 -0.59 -11.28
C VAL A 142 12.95 -1.45 -10.88
N THR A 143 13.86 -1.66 -11.83
CA THR A 143 15.10 -2.41 -11.62
C THR A 143 16.20 -1.45 -11.17
N LEU A 144 16.75 -1.71 -10.00
CA LEU A 144 17.89 -1.02 -9.42
C LEU A 144 19.16 -1.84 -9.58
N SER A 145 20.30 -1.20 -9.79
CA SER A 145 21.61 -1.82 -9.64
C SER A 145 22.24 -1.42 -8.31
N VAL A 146 22.67 -2.41 -7.54
CA VAL A 146 23.20 -2.28 -6.18
C VAL A 146 24.46 -3.15 -6.01
N PRO A 147 25.29 -2.90 -4.98
CA PRO A 147 26.36 -3.83 -4.60
C PRO A 147 25.81 -5.24 -4.32
N LEU A 148 26.56 -6.26 -4.72
CA LEU A 148 26.14 -7.67 -4.64
C LEU A 148 25.78 -8.10 -3.21
N ASP A 149 26.57 -7.66 -2.22
CA ASP A 149 26.39 -7.96 -0.80
C ASP A 149 25.12 -7.33 -0.18
N LEU A 150 24.55 -6.32 -0.84
CA LEU A 150 23.39 -5.57 -0.33
C LEU A 150 22.06 -5.93 -1.04
N VAL A 151 22.10 -6.77 -2.08
CA VAL A 151 20.91 -7.04 -2.92
C VAL A 151 19.77 -7.71 -2.15
N HIS A 152 20.07 -8.51 -1.12
CA HIS A 152 19.04 -9.14 -0.27
C HIS A 152 18.51 -8.24 0.85
N ARG A 153 19.21 -7.12 1.12
CA ARG A 153 18.78 -6.12 2.10
C ARG A 153 17.85 -5.08 1.46
N VAL A 154 18.16 -4.62 0.25
CA VAL A 154 17.36 -3.62 -0.45
C VAL A 154 15.98 -4.17 -0.79
N ARG A 155 14.91 -3.47 -0.39
CA ARG A 155 13.52 -3.87 -0.68
C ARG A 155 12.62 -2.76 -1.17
N PHE A 156 13.06 -1.51 -1.01
CA PHE A 156 12.38 -0.37 -1.61
C PHE A 156 13.37 0.73 -1.98
N PHE A 157 12.88 1.85 -2.49
CA PHE A 157 13.70 3.03 -2.71
C PHE A 157 12.89 4.32 -2.60
N GLN A 158 13.57 5.39 -2.21
CA GLN A 158 13.05 6.76 -2.24
C GLN A 158 13.69 7.49 -3.41
N GLN A 159 12.88 8.19 -4.21
CA GLN A 159 13.42 9.10 -5.22
C GLN A 159 14.14 10.26 -4.51
N LYS A 160 15.39 10.51 -4.88
CA LYS A 160 16.06 11.75 -4.50
C LYS A 160 15.31 12.85 -5.23
N LYS A 161 14.50 13.64 -4.52
CA LYS A 161 13.72 14.74 -5.10
C LYS A 161 14.60 15.47 -6.11
N GLN A 162 14.22 15.45 -7.40
CA GLN A 162 14.63 16.56 -8.26
C GLN A 162 14.11 17.80 -7.54
N ALA A 163 14.97 18.79 -7.34
CA ALA A 163 14.61 20.06 -6.74
C ALA A 163 13.63 20.78 -7.66
N ASP A 164 12.38 20.31 -7.70
CA ASP A 164 11.28 21.02 -8.30
C ASP A 164 10.93 22.11 -7.29
N ALA A 165 11.36 23.34 -7.58
CA ALA A 165 11.18 24.54 -6.78
C ALA A 165 9.71 24.93 -6.56
N SER A 166 8.76 24.08 -6.95
CA SER A 166 7.32 24.31 -6.93
C SER A 166 6.56 23.39 -5.97
N GLN A 167 7.21 22.40 -5.35
CA GLN A 167 6.60 21.59 -4.28
C GLN A 167 7.31 21.81 -2.95
N PRO A 168 6.58 22.08 -1.85
CA PRO A 168 7.17 22.11 -0.53
C PRO A 168 7.83 20.76 -0.26
N SER A 169 9.13 20.79 0.01
CA SER A 169 9.87 19.61 0.43
C SER A 169 9.29 19.13 1.75
N VAL A 170 8.48 18.06 1.73
CA VAL A 170 8.27 17.25 2.94
C VAL A 170 9.57 16.50 3.21
N THR A 171 10.51 17.20 3.82
CA THR A 171 11.56 16.64 4.67
C THR A 171 11.09 16.97 6.08
N SER A 172 10.40 16.03 6.71
CA SER A 172 10.28 16.07 8.16
C SER A 172 10.88 14.79 8.69
N GLU A 173 12.09 14.94 9.20
CA GLU A 173 12.57 14.18 10.34
C GLU A 173 11.40 14.07 11.34
N ARG A 174 11.06 12.85 11.71
CA ARG A 174 10.00 12.58 12.70
C ARG A 174 10.51 12.98 14.07
N GLU A 175 10.42 14.25 14.40
CA GLU A 175 10.60 14.76 15.76
C GLU A 175 9.52 15.81 16.05
N GLY A 176 8.61 15.47 16.97
CA GLY A 176 7.75 16.42 17.69
C GLY A 176 6.40 16.76 17.04
N GLU A 177 5.33 16.44 17.76
CA GLU A 177 3.99 17.07 17.76
C GLU A 177 3.67 18.06 16.61
N ASP A 178 3.32 17.53 15.43
CA ASP A 178 3.03 18.40 14.28
C ASP A 178 1.57 18.86 14.31
N LYS A 179 1.35 20.07 14.86
CA LYS A 179 0.16 20.90 14.64
C LYS A 179 0.10 21.32 13.17
N GLN A 180 -0.12 20.37 12.28
CA GLN A 180 -0.34 20.67 10.87
C GLN A 180 -1.68 21.40 10.75
N THR A 181 -1.64 22.72 10.60
CA THR A 181 -2.83 23.55 10.45
C THR A 181 -3.42 23.25 9.07
N LEU A 182 -4.46 22.41 9.05
CA LEU A 182 -5.18 22.06 7.83
C LEU A 182 -5.86 23.32 7.26
N SER A 183 -5.82 23.49 5.93
CA SER A 183 -6.46 24.61 5.24
C SER A 183 -7.99 24.58 5.38
N GLU A 184 -8.62 25.75 5.52
CA GLU A 184 -10.08 25.87 5.58
C GLU A 184 -10.79 25.31 4.34
N ALA A 185 -10.14 25.42 3.18
CA ALA A 185 -10.69 24.93 1.91
C ALA A 185 -10.55 23.41 1.74
N THR A 186 -9.89 22.70 2.66
CA THR A 186 -9.70 21.26 2.58
C THR A 186 -11.05 20.54 2.69
N LEU A 187 -11.37 19.71 1.70
CA LEU A 187 -12.60 18.91 1.69
C LEU A 187 -12.55 17.80 2.76
N ILE A 188 -13.50 17.84 3.69
CA ILE A 188 -13.69 16.81 4.71
C ILE A 188 -14.75 15.78 4.29
N CYS A 189 -15.84 16.20 3.65
CA CYS A 189 -16.84 15.32 3.07
C CYS A 189 -16.86 15.44 1.54
N ARG A 190 -16.20 14.50 0.86
CA ARG A 190 -16.10 14.50 -0.61
C ARG A 190 -17.44 14.33 -1.32
N CYS A 191 -18.37 13.57 -0.74
CA CYS A 191 -19.65 13.30 -1.37
C CYS A 191 -20.58 14.51 -1.40
N GLU A 192 -20.55 15.33 -0.33
CA GLU A 192 -21.43 16.50 -0.19
C GLU A 192 -20.67 17.83 -0.39
N GLY A 193 -19.37 17.77 -0.69
CA GLY A 193 -18.53 18.96 -0.94
C GLY A 193 -18.24 19.81 0.29
N ILE A 194 -18.31 19.24 1.50
CA ILE A 194 -18.12 19.98 2.76
C ILE A 194 -16.64 20.11 3.08
N THR A 195 -16.22 21.31 3.49
CA THR A 195 -14.85 21.64 3.86
C THR A 195 -14.62 21.63 5.37
N ILE A 196 -13.35 21.69 5.80
CA ILE A 196 -12.97 21.88 7.20
C ILE A 196 -13.52 23.19 7.73
N GLY A 197 -13.47 24.28 6.95
CA GLY A 197 -13.98 25.58 7.36
C GLY A 197 -15.48 25.57 7.62
N ASP A 198 -16.25 24.84 6.79
CA ASP A 198 -17.69 24.68 7.00
C ASP A 198 -18.00 23.98 8.33
N VAL A 199 -17.27 22.90 8.65
CA VAL A 199 -17.45 22.18 9.92
C VAL A 199 -17.00 23.04 11.09
N ARG A 200 -15.87 23.74 10.99
CA ARG A 200 -15.36 24.60 12.06
C ARG A 200 -16.36 25.71 12.42
N LYS A 201 -16.92 26.37 11.41
CA LYS A 201 -17.95 27.39 11.61
C LYS A 201 -19.14 26.85 12.42
N LEU A 202 -19.58 25.63 12.11
CA LEU A 202 -20.67 24.99 12.86
C LEU A 202 -20.27 24.66 14.31
N VAL A 203 -19.04 24.22 14.54
CA VAL A 203 -18.55 23.99 15.91
C VAL A 203 -18.47 25.30 16.70
N GLU A 204 -18.01 26.39 16.06
CA GLU A 204 -18.00 27.73 16.65
C GLU A 204 -19.41 28.27 16.94
N GLU A 205 -20.42 27.87 16.16
CA GLU A 205 -21.84 28.14 16.41
C GLU A 205 -22.42 27.28 17.56
N GLY A 206 -21.67 26.30 18.06
CA GLY A 206 -22.03 25.46 19.21
C GLY A 206 -22.49 24.05 18.89
N TYR A 207 -22.38 23.59 17.64
CA TYR A 207 -22.68 22.20 17.26
C TYR A 207 -21.48 21.30 17.57
N THR A 208 -21.60 20.45 18.59
CA THR A 208 -20.46 19.68 19.13
C THR A 208 -20.60 18.18 18.96
N THR A 209 -21.59 17.71 18.19
CA THR A 209 -21.75 16.27 17.89
C THR A 209 -21.69 16.01 16.38
N VAL A 210 -21.24 14.81 15.99
CA VAL A 210 -21.19 14.42 14.57
C VAL A 210 -22.58 14.44 13.93
N ASP A 211 -23.62 14.08 14.71
CA ASP A 211 -25.00 14.01 14.23
C ASP A 211 -25.62 15.41 14.01
N GLU A 212 -25.27 16.41 14.83
CA GLU A 212 -25.64 17.82 14.60
C GLU A 212 -24.96 18.37 13.34
N ILE A 213 -23.64 18.19 13.22
CA ILE A 213 -22.89 18.61 12.02
C ILE A 213 -23.51 17.96 10.78
N LYS A 214 -23.81 16.66 10.83
CA LYS A 214 -24.48 15.93 9.75
C LYS A 214 -25.85 16.52 9.40
N ARG A 215 -26.69 16.83 10.38
CA ARG A 215 -28.04 17.37 10.14
C ARG A 215 -28.01 18.74 9.47
N ILE A 216 -27.06 19.59 9.84
CA ILE A 216 -26.97 20.96 9.31
C ILE A 216 -26.21 21.00 7.98
N SER A 217 -25.04 20.37 7.90
CA SER A 217 -24.16 20.42 6.72
C SER A 217 -24.43 19.32 5.69
N ARG A 218 -25.22 18.30 6.02
CA ARG A 218 -25.35 17.03 5.28
C ARG A 218 -24.10 16.15 5.24
N ALA A 219 -22.99 16.56 5.87
CA ALA A 219 -21.76 15.77 5.89
C ALA A 219 -22.03 14.32 6.36
N GLY A 220 -21.59 13.35 5.56
CA GLY A 220 -21.82 11.93 5.83
C GLY A 220 -23.13 11.35 5.29
N MET A 221 -24.00 12.14 4.65
CA MET A 221 -25.24 11.64 4.03
C MET A 221 -25.04 11.05 2.61
N GLY A 222 -23.87 11.22 2.01
CA GLY A 222 -23.55 10.66 0.70
C GLY A 222 -23.49 9.13 0.67
N PRO A 223 -23.25 8.51 -0.50
CA PRO A 223 -23.26 7.04 -0.65
C PRO A 223 -22.22 6.32 0.22
N CYS A 224 -21.18 7.02 0.68
CA CYS A 224 -20.20 6.48 1.61
C CYS A 224 -20.72 6.34 3.05
N GLN A 225 -21.87 6.93 3.39
CA GLN A 225 -22.52 6.90 4.71
C GLN A 225 -21.54 7.21 5.87
N ALA A 226 -20.82 8.33 5.75
CA ALA A 226 -19.88 8.85 6.75
C ALA A 226 -18.67 7.96 7.09
N ARG A 227 -18.40 6.86 6.37
CA ARG A 227 -17.26 5.96 6.66
C ARG A 227 -15.89 6.65 6.65
N THR A 228 -15.72 7.65 5.78
CA THR A 228 -14.48 8.42 5.69
C THR A 228 -14.55 9.69 6.50
N CYS A 229 -15.59 10.52 6.29
CA CYS A 229 -15.65 11.84 6.90
C CYS A 229 -16.11 11.81 8.37
N GLY A 230 -16.83 10.79 8.83
CA GLY A 230 -17.36 10.71 10.20
C GLY A 230 -16.27 10.75 11.27
N PRO A 231 -15.27 9.83 11.23
CA PRO A 231 -14.14 9.87 12.16
C PRO A 231 -13.33 11.17 12.08
N LEU A 232 -13.18 11.74 10.88
CA LEU A 232 -12.45 12.99 10.67
C LEU A 232 -13.19 14.20 11.28
N ILE A 233 -14.53 14.22 11.18
CA ILE A 233 -15.35 15.24 11.81
C ILE A 233 -15.29 15.12 13.33
N ALA A 234 -15.34 13.89 13.87
CA ALA A 234 -15.21 13.66 15.31
C ALA A 234 -13.86 14.17 15.85
N ASP A 235 -12.76 13.84 15.17
CA ASP A 235 -11.41 14.36 15.50
C ASP A 235 -11.33 15.88 15.38
N LEU A 236 -11.94 16.47 14.34
CA LEU A 236 -11.97 17.93 14.19
C LEU A 236 -12.75 18.62 15.32
N ILE A 237 -13.90 18.08 15.72
CA ILE A 237 -14.67 18.58 16.86
C ILE A 237 -13.81 18.51 18.12
N ALA A 238 -13.23 17.34 18.42
CA ALA A 238 -12.38 17.12 19.59
C ALA A 238 -11.23 18.14 19.67
N ARG A 239 -10.56 18.41 18.55
CA ARG A 239 -9.49 19.41 18.46
C ARG A 239 -9.96 20.84 18.71
N ILE A 240 -11.17 21.20 18.25
CA ILE A 240 -11.72 22.55 18.41
C ILE A 240 -12.23 22.77 19.85
N THR A 241 -12.93 21.78 20.41
CA THR A 241 -13.55 21.89 21.74
C THR A 241 -12.58 21.53 22.87
N GLY A 242 -11.48 20.85 22.56
CA GLY A 242 -10.46 20.42 23.52
C GLY A 242 -10.88 19.20 24.35
N VAL A 243 -11.97 18.52 24.00
CA VAL A 243 -12.41 17.27 24.65
C VAL A 243 -11.75 16.06 23.98
N PRO A 244 -11.53 14.95 24.71
CA PRO A 244 -11.10 13.68 24.10
C PRO A 244 -12.08 13.22 23.01
N VAL A 245 -11.58 12.60 21.93
CA VAL A 245 -12.43 12.18 20.80
C VAL A 245 -13.46 11.12 21.22
N GLU A 246 -13.16 10.36 22.28
CA GLU A 246 -14.04 9.37 22.89
C GLU A 246 -15.29 9.99 23.51
N GLU A 247 -15.24 11.27 23.88
CA GLU A 247 -16.37 12.04 24.40
C GLU A 247 -17.22 12.68 23.29
N VAL A 248 -16.74 12.69 22.04
CA VAL A 248 -17.50 13.21 20.90
C VAL A 248 -18.49 12.14 20.44
N GLU A 249 -19.79 12.44 20.60
CA GLU A 249 -20.85 11.51 20.22
C GLU A 249 -20.82 11.18 18.70
N PRO A 250 -20.68 9.89 18.34
CA PRO A 250 -20.67 9.47 16.94
C PRO A 250 -22.08 9.46 16.35
N SER A 251 -22.17 9.53 15.02
CA SER A 251 -23.45 9.40 14.33
C SER A 251 -24.03 7.99 14.48
N ALA A 252 -25.35 7.88 14.60
CA ALA A 252 -26.01 6.58 14.68
C ALA A 252 -25.77 5.73 13.42
N HIS A 253 -25.32 4.49 13.61
CA HIS A 253 -25.22 3.51 12.53
C HIS A 253 -26.61 2.98 12.18
N ARG A 254 -26.94 2.91 10.89
CA ARG A 254 -28.25 2.42 10.41
C ARG A 254 -28.06 1.41 9.29
N PRO A 255 -28.81 0.29 9.28
CA PRO A 255 -28.85 -0.60 8.14
C PRO A 255 -29.59 0.05 6.95
N PRO A 256 -29.29 -0.35 5.70
CA PRO A 256 -28.24 -1.30 5.31
C PRO A 256 -26.85 -0.65 5.32
N VAL A 257 -25.82 -1.42 5.72
CA VAL A 257 -24.44 -0.93 5.82
C VAL A 257 -23.92 -0.41 4.47
N LYS A 258 -24.25 -1.11 3.38
CA LYS A 258 -23.96 -0.76 1.99
C LYS A 258 -25.29 -0.45 1.29
N SER A 259 -25.26 0.43 0.29
CA SER A 259 -26.40 0.61 -0.59
C SER A 259 -26.74 -0.70 -1.29
N LEU A 260 -27.99 -1.12 -1.18
CA LEU A 260 -28.55 -2.29 -1.84
C LEU A 260 -29.66 -1.83 -2.79
N PRO A 261 -29.81 -2.47 -3.97
CA PRO A 261 -30.94 -2.18 -4.85
C PRO A 261 -32.25 -2.55 -4.15
N ILE A 262 -33.34 -1.82 -4.43
CA ILE A 262 -34.65 -2.10 -3.81
C ILE A 262 -35.10 -3.53 -4.11
N SER A 263 -34.76 -4.06 -5.30
CA SER A 263 -35.06 -5.44 -5.70
C SER A 263 -34.49 -6.49 -4.76
N PHE A 264 -33.41 -6.19 -4.02
CA PHE A 264 -32.88 -7.10 -3.00
C PHE A 264 -33.88 -7.36 -1.87
N PHE A 265 -34.74 -6.39 -1.57
CA PHE A 265 -35.78 -6.49 -0.53
C PHE A 265 -37.15 -6.91 -1.10
N MET A 266 -37.25 -7.09 -2.42
CA MET A 266 -38.46 -7.55 -3.08
C MET A 266 -38.30 -9.05 -3.34
N GLU A 267 -38.60 -9.88 -2.33
CA GLU A 267 -38.77 -11.31 -2.56
C GLU A 267 -40.00 -11.50 -3.48
N GLU A 268 -39.87 -12.32 -4.53
CA GLU A 268 -41.04 -12.90 -5.20
C GLU A 268 -41.64 -13.93 -4.24
N GLU A 269 -42.95 -13.82 -4.03
CA GLU A 269 -43.76 -14.56 -3.04
C GLU A 269 -43.94 -16.05 -3.41
N SER A 270 -42.87 -16.78 -3.73
CA SER A 270 -42.90 -18.22 -4.00
C SER A 270 -41.87 -18.94 -3.14
N ASP A 271 -42.37 -19.76 -2.21
CA ASP A 271 -41.66 -20.74 -1.36
C ASP A 271 -41.63 -20.44 0.15
N VAL A 272 -42.74 -19.93 0.68
CA VAL A 272 -43.11 -20.20 2.09
C VAL A 272 -44.41 -21.00 2.11
N LEU A 273 -44.31 -22.31 1.83
CA LEU A 273 -45.13 -23.43 2.31
C LEU A 273 -45.06 -24.63 1.35
N THR A 274 -43.97 -25.41 1.45
CA THR A 274 -44.00 -26.88 1.30
C THR A 274 -42.96 -27.49 2.23
#